data_AF-A0A5J6SN00-F1
#
_entry.id   AF-A0A5J6SN00-F1
#
_cell.length_a   1.000
_cell.length_b   1.000
_cell.length_c   1.000
_cell.angle_alpha   90.00
_cell.angle_beta   90.00
_cell.angle_gamma   90.00
#
_symmetry.space_group_name_H-M   'P 1'
#
loop_
_entity.id
_entity.type
_entity.pdbx_description
1 polymer ?
#
loop_
_entity_poly.entity_id
_entity_poly.type
_entity_poly.pdbx_seq_one_letter_code
_entity_poly.pdbx_strand_id
1 'polypeptide(L)'
;MVLTIEEGFVKKEMYNVQDTVIQALKVMSPINKANEMWMLTIYILSLFISVFFVLSFKPLRPRKKVKLYVAVYFLFLITFIIWDFYVHKEIIEEISNALNSL
;
A
#
# COMPACT_ATOMS: atom_id res chain seq x y z
N MET A 1 24.32 -16.93 -11.33
CA MET A 1 22.89 -17.28 -11.41
C MET A 1 22.26 -16.17 -12.23
N VAL A 2 21.45 -16.47 -13.25
CA VAL A 2 20.81 -15.44 -14.09
C VAL A 2 19.47 -15.09 -13.45
N LEU A 3 19.25 -13.82 -13.16
CA LEU A 3 17.97 -13.33 -12.68
C LEU A 3 17.22 -12.70 -13.83
N THR A 4 15.97 -13.12 -14.01
CA THR A 4 15.07 -12.53 -15.00
C THR A 4 14.13 -11.58 -14.28
N ILE A 5 14.29 -10.28 -14.55
CA ILE A 5 13.37 -9.25 -14.08
C ILE A 5 12.32 -9.06 -15.17
N GLU A 6 11.05 -9.19 -14.81
CA GLU A 6 9.91 -8.93 -15.70
C GLU A 6 9.25 -7.61 -15.30
N GLU A 7 9.33 -6.60 -16.17
CA GLU A 7 8.69 -5.31 -15.97
C GLU A 7 7.54 -5.09 -16.95
N GLY A 8 6.43 -4.50 -16.49
CA GLY A 8 5.29 -4.09 -17.33
C GLY A 8 4.02 -4.95 -17.18
N PHE A 9 2.86 -4.31 -17.39
CA PHE A 9 1.53 -4.92 -17.20
C PHE A 9 0.94 -5.55 -18.47
N VAL A 10 1.24 -5.02 -19.65
CA VAL A 10 0.68 -5.47 -20.95
C VAL A 10 1.75 -6.04 -21.88
N LYS A 11 2.96 -5.46 -21.84
CA LYS A 11 4.12 -5.94 -22.58
C LYS A 11 5.24 -6.10 -21.56
N LYS A 12 5.57 -7.35 -21.26
CA LYS A 12 6.60 -7.69 -20.27
C LYS A 12 7.96 -7.60 -20.93
N GLU A 13 8.78 -6.67 -20.47
CA GLU A 13 10.19 -6.61 -20.83
C GLU A 13 10.97 -7.52 -19.88
N MET A 14 11.76 -8.44 -20.45
CA MET A 14 12.54 -9.42 -19.72
C MET A 14 14.01 -9.01 -19.74
N TYR A 15 14.57 -8.71 -18.58
CA TYR A 15 15.99 -8.39 -18.42
C TYR A 15 16.69 -9.54 -17.73
N ASN A 16 17.69 -10.12 -18.39
CA ASN A 16 18.57 -11.11 -17.78
C ASN A 16 19.76 -10.38 -17.17
N VAL A 17 19.72 -10.18 -15.86
CA VAL A 17 20.78 -9.52 -15.11
C VAL A 17 21.69 -10.58 -14.49
N GLN A 18 22.98 -10.49 -14.78
CA GLN A 18 24.00 -11.42 -14.28
C GLN A 18 24.58 -10.88 -12.98
N ASP A 19 23.75 -10.79 -11.94
CA ASP A 19 24.11 -10.19 -10.66
C ASP A 19 24.37 -11.21 -9.55
N THR A 20 25.07 -10.76 -8.52
CA THR A 20 25.25 -11.52 -7.29
C THR A 20 23.93 -11.60 -6.52
N VAL A 21 23.66 -12.74 -5.86
CA VAL A 21 22.44 -13.01 -5.06
C VAL A 21 22.10 -11.86 -4.09
N ILE A 22 23.12 -11.13 -3.63
CA ILE A 22 23.02 -10.00 -2.71
C ILE A 22 22.36 -8.76 -3.37
N GLN A 23 22.71 -8.43 -4.61
CA GLN A 23 22.08 -7.31 -5.34
C GLN A 23 20.61 -7.59 -5.64
N ALA A 24 20.28 -8.83 -6.01
CA ALA A 24 18.91 -9.27 -6.25
C ALA A 24 18.02 -9.14 -5.01
N LEU A 25 18.53 -9.59 -3.85
CA LEU A 25 17.84 -9.46 -2.57
C LEU A 25 17.62 -7.98 -2.20
N LYS A 26 18.59 -7.11 -2.50
CA LYS A 26 18.51 -5.67 -2.21
C LYS A 26 17.40 -4.97 -2.99
N VAL A 27 17.10 -5.43 -4.21
CA VAL A 27 16.02 -4.89 -5.06
C VAL A 27 14.68 -5.53 -4.76
N MET A 28 14.63 -6.85 -4.55
CA MET A 28 13.39 -7.56 -4.25
C MET A 28 12.81 -7.22 -2.88
N SER A 29 13.64 -6.93 -1.87
CA SER A 29 13.18 -6.60 -0.52
C SER A 29 12.22 -5.39 -0.47
N PRO A 30 12.55 -4.21 -1.02
CA PRO A 30 11.64 -3.07 -1.01
C PRO A 30 10.39 -3.30 -1.89
N ILE A 31 10.49 -4.09 -2.97
CA ILE A 31 9.33 -4.47 -3.79
C ILE A 31 8.36 -5.35 -3.01
N ASN A 32 8.86 -6.35 -2.28
CA ASN A 32 8.01 -7.19 -1.43
C ASN A 32 7.35 -6.37 -0.31
N LYS A 33 8.12 -5.50 0.34
CA LYS A 33 7.60 -4.56 1.35
C LYS A 33 6.50 -3.67 0.77
N ALA A 34 6.66 -3.18 -0.46
CA ALA A 34 5.62 -2.42 -1.16
C ALA A 34 4.35 -3.26 -1.34
N ASN A 35 4.48 -4.49 -1.83
CA ASN A 35 3.34 -5.38 -2.06
C ASN A 35 2.56 -5.70 -0.76
N GLU A 36 3.28 -5.95 0.34
CA GLU A 36 2.66 -6.15 1.65
C GLU A 36 1.92 -4.90 2.14
N MET A 37 2.50 -3.72 1.94
CA MET A 37 1.85 -2.44 2.29
C MET A 37 0.59 -2.20 1.45
N TRP A 38 0.64 -2.47 0.15
CA TRP A 38 -0.54 -2.39 -0.72
C TRP A 38 -1.68 -3.31 -0.25
N MET A 39 -1.36 -4.55 0.13
CA MET A 39 -2.35 -5.49 0.70
C MET A 39 -2.94 -4.96 2.01
N LEU A 40 -2.09 -4.45 2.90
CA LEU A 40 -2.52 -3.86 4.17
C LEU A 40 -3.44 -2.65 3.95
N THR A 41 -3.12 -1.78 3.00
CA THR A 41 -3.96 -0.64 2.61
C THR A 41 -5.34 -1.11 2.13
N ILE A 42 -5.41 -2.15 1.30
CA ILE A 42 -6.69 -2.73 0.83
C ILE A 42 -7.53 -3.22 2.02
N TYR A 43 -6.94 -3.95 2.97
CA TYR A 43 -7.65 -4.46 4.15
C TYR A 43 -8.18 -3.33 5.03
N ILE A 44 -7.37 -2.31 5.29
CA ILE A 44 -7.77 -1.16 6.10
C ILE A 44 -8.87 -0.35 5.40
N LEU A 45 -8.77 -0.16 4.08
CA LEU A 45 -9.80 0.53 3.29
C LEU A 45 -11.13 -0.21 3.36
N SER A 46 -11.11 -1.55 3.26
CA SER A 46 -12.30 -2.39 3.41
C SER A 46 -12.96 -2.21 4.78
N LEU A 47 -12.15 -2.07 5.83
CA LEU A 47 -12.64 -1.78 7.19
C LEU A 47 -13.31 -0.41 7.25
N PHE A 48 -12.69 0.65 6.69
CA PHE A 48 -13.29 1.98 6.62
C PHE A 48 -14.64 1.97 5.88
N ILE A 49 -14.71 1.28 4.73
CA ILE A 49 -15.95 1.11 3.97
C ILE A 49 -17.02 0.43 4.81
N SER A 50 -16.67 -0.65 5.52
CA SER A 50 -17.60 -1.38 6.39
C SER A 50 -18.15 -0.49 7.52
N VAL A 51 -17.30 0.29 8.17
CA VAL A 51 -17.71 1.23 9.22
C VAL A 51 -18.58 2.34 8.64
N PHE A 52 -18.28 2.84 7.45
CA PHE A 52 -19.10 3.82 6.76
C PHE A 52 -20.52 3.31 6.47
N PHE A 53 -20.64 2.05 6.04
CA PHE A 53 -21.93 1.38 5.87
C PHE A 53 -22.71 1.33 7.19
N VAL A 54 -22.07 0.94 8.30
CA VAL A 54 -22.71 0.92 9.63
C VAL A 54 -23.21 2.31 10.05
N LEU A 55 -22.42 3.36 9.78
CA LEU A 55 -22.78 4.74 10.12
C LEU A 55 -23.90 5.33 9.24
N SER A 56 -24.05 4.83 8.01
CA SER A 56 -25.01 5.33 7.02
C SER A 56 -26.32 4.53 7.00
N PHE A 57 -26.26 3.24 7.29
CA PHE A 57 -27.40 2.33 7.20
C PHE A 57 -28.29 2.45 8.44
N LYS A 58 -29.50 2.99 8.26
CA LYS A 58 -30.47 3.31 9.34
C LYS A 58 -30.66 2.22 10.42
N PRO A 59 -30.79 0.91 10.12
CA PRO A 59 -31.03 -0.08 11.17
C PRO A 59 -29.78 -0.37 12.04
N LEU A 60 -28.57 -0.13 11.53
CA LEU A 60 -27.31 -0.32 12.26
C LEU A 60 -26.76 1.01 12.84
N ARG A 61 -27.31 2.14 12.38
CA ARG A 61 -26.86 3.47 12.78
C ARG A 61 -27.08 3.69 14.29
N PRO A 62 -26.04 4.11 15.04
CA PRO A 62 -26.20 4.41 16.46
C PRO A 62 -27.23 5.53 16.64
N ARG A 63 -28.22 5.35 17.52
CA ARG A 63 -29.31 6.33 17.69
C ARG A 63 -28.88 7.61 18.41
N LYS A 64 -27.78 7.56 19.17
CA LYS A 64 -27.23 8.69 19.95
C LYS A 64 -25.87 9.11 19.40
N LYS A 65 -25.57 10.41 19.43
CA LYS A 65 -24.27 11.01 19.08
C LYS A 65 -23.69 10.64 17.69
N VAL A 66 -24.54 10.34 16.70
CA VAL A 66 -24.11 10.02 15.32
C VAL A 66 -23.09 11.02 14.76
N LYS A 67 -23.32 12.32 14.94
CA LYS A 67 -22.42 13.37 14.45
C LYS A 67 -20.98 13.20 14.99
N LEU A 68 -20.83 12.79 16.24
CA LEU A 68 -19.54 12.53 16.86
C LEU A 68 -18.86 11.29 16.23
N TYR A 69 -19.60 10.20 16.06
CA TYR A 69 -19.06 9.00 15.41
C TYR A 69 -18.62 9.26 13.97
N VAL A 70 -19.40 10.06 13.23
CA VAL A 70 -19.04 10.49 11.87
C VAL A 70 -17.79 11.37 11.89
N ALA A 71 -17.69 12.33 12.83
CA ALA A 71 -16.50 13.17 12.95
C ALA A 71 -15.24 12.37 13.28
N VAL A 72 -15.33 11.44 14.24
CA VAL A 72 -14.22 10.53 14.61
C VAL A 72 -13.83 9.65 13.43
N TYR A 73 -14.80 9.10 12.70
CA TYR A 73 -14.55 8.31 11.48
C TYR A 73 -13.72 9.11 10.45
N PHE A 74 -14.15 10.34 10.12
CA PHE A 74 -13.42 11.16 9.15
C PHE A 74 -12.05 11.58 9.65
N LEU A 75 -11.89 11.84 10.95
CA LEU A 75 -10.58 12.13 11.54
C LEU A 75 -9.62 10.95 11.31
N PHE A 76 -10.03 9.73 11.66
CA PHE A 76 -9.21 8.54 11.43
C PHE A 76 -8.94 8.29 9.94
N LEU A 77 -9.94 8.48 9.07
CA LEU A 77 -9.78 8.30 7.64
C LEU A 77 -8.74 9.28 7.05
N ILE A 78 -8.81 10.56 7.42
CA ILE A 78 -7.87 11.58 6.96
C ILE A 78 -6.46 11.26 7.45
N THR A 79 -6.31 10.94 8.74
CA THR A 79 -5.01 10.54 9.30
C THR A 79 -4.43 9.33 8.57
N PHE A 80 -5.26 8.33 8.28
CA PHE A 80 -4.85 7.15 7.53
C PHE A 80 -4.40 7.50 6.11
N ILE A 81 -5.15 8.32 5.37
CA ILE A 81 -4.79 8.73 3.99
C ILE A 81 -3.45 9.48 3.98
N ILE A 82 -3.23 10.39 4.94
CA ILE A 82 -1.97 11.13 5.05
C ILE A 82 -0.82 10.14 5.29
N TRP A 83 -0.98 9.25 6.27
CA TRP A 83 0.03 8.24 6.59
C TRP A 83 0.35 7.33 5.40
N ASP A 84 -0.69 6.83 4.72
CA ASP A 84 -0.59 5.95 3.56
C ASP A 84 0.21 6.62 2.43
N PHE A 85 -0.04 7.91 2.18
CA PHE A 85 0.70 8.68 1.18
C PHE A 85 2.18 8.83 1.53
N TYR A 86 2.50 9.11 2.80
CA TYR A 86 3.88 9.20 3.27
C TYR A 86 4.64 7.88 3.11
N VAL A 87 4.03 6.77 3.52
CA VAL A 87 4.66 5.45 3.45
C VAL A 87 4.89 5.01 2.01
N HIS A 88 3.91 5.20 1.12
CA HIS A 88 4.08 4.85 -0.30
C HIS A 88 5.15 5.70 -0.98
N LYS A 89 5.27 6.99 -0.62
CA LYS A 89 6.35 7.85 -1.12
C LYS A 89 7.73 7.33 -0.70
N GLU A 90 7.89 6.99 0.57
CA GLU A 90 9.15 6.45 1.11
C GLU A 90 9.54 5.15 0.41
N ILE A 91 8.59 4.24 0.21
CA ILE A 91 8.84 2.96 -0.47
C ILE A 91 9.22 3.17 -1.95
N ILE A 92 8.56 4.10 -2.65
CA ILE A 92 8.92 4.42 -4.04
C ILE A 92 10.34 4.99 -4.11
N GLU A 93 10.74 5.83 -3.15
CA GLU A 93 12.11 6.35 -3.04
C GLU A 93 13.11 5.21 -2.75
N GLU A 94 12.79 4.29 -1.83
CA GLU A 94 13.61 3.10 -1.55
C GLU A 94 13.82 2.22 -2.80
N ILE A 95 12.75 1.96 -3.56
CA ILE A 95 12.81 1.16 -4.81
C ILE A 95 13.64 1.90 -5.87
N SER A 96 13.38 3.20 -6.08
CA SER A 96 14.11 4.01 -7.05
C SER A 96 15.61 4.04 -6.75
N ASN A 97 15.98 4.24 -5.48
CA ASN A 97 17.37 4.22 -5.05
C ASN A 97 18.01 2.84 -5.22
N ALA A 98 17.29 1.75 -4.94
CA ALA A 98 17.79 0.40 -5.14
C ALA A 98 18.07 0.12 -6.63
N LEU A 99 17.16 0.52 -7.52
CA LEU A 99 17.29 0.36 -8.98
C LEU A 99 18.41 1.23 -9.56
N ASN A 100 18.55 2.48 -9.14
CA ASN A 100 19.64 3.36 -9.58
C ASN A 100 21.02 2.96 -9.04
N SER A 101 21.06 2.07 -8.04
CA SER A 101 22.30 1.56 -7.44
C SER A 101 22.80 0.24 -8.05
N LEU A 102 22.05 -0.32 -8.99
CA LEU A 102 22.46 -1.42 -9.87
C LEU A 102 23.25 -0.87 -11.07
#